data_AF-A0A2A3AI10-F1
#
_entry.id   AF-A0A2A3AI10-F1
#
_cell.length_a   1.000
_cell.length_b   1.000
_cell.length_c   1.000
_cell.angle_alpha   90.00
_cell.angle_beta   90.00
_cell.angle_gamma   90.00
#
_symmetry.space_group_name_H-M   'P 1'
#
loop_
_entity.id
_entity.type
_entity.pdbx_description
1 polymer ?
#
loop_
_entity_poly.entity_id
_entity_poly.type
_entity_poly.pdbx_seq_one_letter_code
_entity_poly.pdbx_strand_id
1 'polypeptide(L)' 'MTGTVVGTALTLLGLLWALQGADLVRIEPIGCVANCEPITEGSIGWLVTGVLAALVGLWLVYIAIRRRR' A
#
# COMPACT_ATOMS: atom_id res chain seq x y z
N MET A 1 7.36 22.41 -0.86
CA MET A 1 6.41 21.73 -1.78
C MET A 1 6.79 20.27 -1.95
N THR A 2 8.08 19.95 -2.08
CA THR A 2 8.60 18.58 -2.18
C THR A 2 8.14 17.66 -1.05
N GLY A 3 8.21 18.10 0.21
CA GLY A 3 7.81 17.27 1.37
C GLY A 3 6.33 16.84 1.38
N THR A 4 5.42 17.69 0.89
CA THR A 4 4.01 17.31 0.73
C THR A 4 3.84 16.33 -0.42
N VAL A 5 4.45 16.58 -1.59
CA VAL A 5 4.35 15.68 -2.76
C VAL A 5 4.84 14.27 -2.44
N VAL A 6 6.01 14.16 -1.80
CA VAL A 6 6.58 12.87 -1.38
C VAL A 6 5.68 12.16 -0.37
N GLY A 7 5.18 12.89 0.64
CA GLY A 7 4.26 12.32 1.63
C GLY A 7 2.97 11.80 1.01
N THR A 8 2.35 12.56 0.09
CA THR A 8 1.12 12.14 -0.59
C THR A 8 1.35 10.90 -1.46
N ALA A 9 2.46 10.87 -2.21
CA ALA A 9 2.82 9.72 -3.04
C ALA A 9 3.05 8.45 -2.20
N LEU A 10 3.78 8.57 -1.07
CA LEU A 10 3.97 7.44 -0.14
C LEU A 10 2.66 6.95 0.45
N THR A 11 1.76 7.88 0.80
CA THR A 11 0.46 7.55 1.39
C THR A 11 -0.40 6.76 0.42
N LEU A 12 -0.50 7.22 -0.84
CA LEU A 12 -1.25 6.55 -1.90
C LEU A 12 -0.66 5.17 -2.21
N LEU A 13 0.67 5.09 -2.32
CA LEU A 13 1.36 3.82 -2.59
C LEU A 13 1.14 2.79 -1.47
N GLY A 14 1.27 3.22 -0.21
CA GLY A 14 1.00 2.36 0.95
C GLY A 14 -0.45 1.87 1.00
N LEU A 15 -1.40 2.73 0.64
CA LEU A 15 -2.82 2.35 0.56
C LEU A 15 -3.07 1.30 -0.53
N LEU A 16 -2.44 1.47 -1.70
CA LEU A 16 -2.51 0.50 -2.79
C LEU A 16 -1.90 -0.85 -2.41
N TRP A 17 -0.78 -0.86 -1.68
CA TRP A 17 -0.17 -2.09 -1.15
C TRP A 17 -1.05 -2.76 -0.10
N ALA A 18 -1.68 -2.00 0.79
CA ALA A 18 -2.61 -2.54 1.78
C ALA A 18 -3.84 -3.18 1.12
N LEU A 19 -4.39 -2.56 0.07
CA LEU A 19 -5.50 -3.11 -0.71
C LEU A 19 -5.12 -4.40 -1.47
N GLN A 20 -3.87 -4.49 -1.97
CA GLN A 20 -3.34 -5.70 -2.60
C GLN A 20 -3.11 -6.82 -1.57
N GLY A 21 -2.56 -6.49 -0.39
CA GLY A 21 -2.33 -7.45 0.68
C GLY A 21 -3.61 -7.96 1.34
N ALA A 22 -4.69 -7.18 1.31
CA ALA A 22 -6.01 -7.56 1.82
C ALA A 22 -6.81 -8.47 0.88
N ASP A 23 -6.22 -8.89 -0.25
CA ASP A 23 -6.87 -9.72 -1.28
C ASP A 23 -8.14 -9.08 -1.88
N LEU A 24 -8.34 -7.76 -1.68
CA LEU A 24 -9.48 -7.00 -2.21
C LEU A 24 -9.33 -6.73 -3.72
N VAL A 25 -8.09 -6.74 -4.23
CA VAL A 25 -7.77 -6.67 -5.66
C VAL A 25 -7.41 -8.07 -6.12
N ARG A 26 -8.44 -8.89 -6.36
CA ARG A 26 -8.28 -10.21 -6.98
C ARG A 26 -7.95 -10.02 -8.45
N ILE A 27 -6.67 -10.16 -8.78
CA ILE A 27 -6.23 -10.37 -10.16
C ILE A 27 -6.46 -11.86 -10.41
N GLU A 28 -7.57 -12.22 -11.07
CA GLU A 28 -7.79 -13.59 -11.52
C GLU A 28 -6.62 -14.01 -12.44
N PRO A 29 -5.87 -15.07 -12.11
CA PRO A 29 -4.79 -15.54 -12.96
C PRO A 29 -5.40 -16.04 -14.28
N ILE A 30 -5.01 -15.42 -15.40
CA ILE A 30 -5.43 -15.77 -16.78
C ILE A 30 -4.89 -17.13 -17.29
N GLY A 31 -4.44 -18.04 -16.42
CA GLY A 31 -4.03 -19.39 -16.79
C GLY A 31 -3.51 -20.24 -15.62
N CYS A 32 -4.19 -21.37 -15.34
CA CYS A 32 -3.69 -22.44 -14.45
C CYS A 32 -2.60 -23.22 -15.20
N VAL A 33 -1.31 -22.97 -14.89
CA VAL A 33 -0.18 -23.71 -15.50
C VAL A 33 0.47 -24.73 -14.55
N ALA A 34 0.33 -24.58 -13.23
CA ALA A 34 0.71 -25.63 -12.28
C ALA A 34 0.14 -25.27 -10.90
N ASN A 35 -0.53 -26.22 -10.24
CA ASN A 35 -1.20 -26.06 -8.93
C ASN A 35 -2.37 -25.07 -8.92
N CYS A 36 -3.57 -25.58 -9.16
CA CYS A 36 -4.80 -24.86 -8.82
C CYS A 36 -5.05 -24.93 -7.30
N GLU A 37 -4.04 -24.56 -6.51
CA GLU A 37 -4.21 -24.11 -5.14
C GLU A 37 -4.32 -22.58 -5.27
N PRO A 38 -5.45 -21.97 -4.93
CA PRO A 38 -5.56 -20.52 -5.05
C PRO A 38 -4.45 -19.93 -4.18
N ILE A 39 -3.58 -19.09 -4.75
CA ILE A 39 -2.59 -18.31 -4.00
C ILE A 39 -3.40 -17.33 -3.16
N THR A 40 -3.98 -17.85 -2.08
CA THR A 40 -4.93 -17.20 -1.17
C THR A 40 -4.30 -17.03 0.19
N GLU A 41 -2.97 -17.02 0.26
CA GLU A 41 -2.37 -16.23 1.31
C GLU A 41 -2.27 -14.82 0.75
N GLY A 42 -3.38 -14.09 0.85
CA GLY A 42 -3.34 -12.63 0.83
C GLY A 42 -2.17 -12.24 1.72
N SER A 43 -1.12 -11.71 1.10
CA SER A 43 0.18 -11.74 1.75
C SER A 43 0.13 -10.74 2.90
N ILE A 44 0.01 -11.26 4.12
CA ILE A 44 0.01 -10.47 5.36
C ILE A 44 1.20 -9.51 5.36
N GLY A 45 2.34 -9.93 4.78
CA GLY A 45 3.50 -9.08 4.57
C GLY A 45 3.21 -7.81 3.76
N TRP A 46 2.49 -7.91 2.65
CA TRP A 46 2.09 -6.75 1.82
C TRP A 46 1.06 -5.87 2.51
N LEU A 47 0.14 -6.47 3.27
CA LEU A 47 -0.85 -5.71 4.05
C LEU A 47 -0.16 -4.87 5.12
N VAL A 48 0.72 -5.49 5.93
CA VAL A 48 1.45 -4.82 7.01
C VAL A 48 2.38 -3.74 6.45
N THR A 49 3.14 -4.04 5.40
CA THR A 49 4.03 -3.05 4.78
C THR A 49 3.28 -1.90 4.14
N GLY A 50 2.14 -2.16 3.48
CA GLY A 50 1.26 -1.12 2.93
C GLY A 50 0.69 -0.19 4.00
N VAL A 51 0.19 -0.74 5.11
CA VAL A 51 -0.33 0.05 6.25
C VAL A 51 0.78 0.91 6.85
N LEU A 52 1.97 0.34 7.09
CA LEU A 52 3.11 1.09 7.63
C LEU A 52 3.54 2.22 6.68
N ALA A 53 3.63 1.95 5.38
CA ALA A 53 3.97 2.96 4.37
C ALA A 53 2.93 4.10 4.34
N ALA A 54 1.63 3.76 4.45
CA ALA A 54 0.55 4.74 4.48
C ALA A 54 0.65 5.65 5.72
N LEU A 55 0.89 5.07 6.90
CA LEU A 55 1.06 5.82 8.15
C LEU A 55 2.27 6.76 8.11
N VAL A 56 3.41 6.29 7.59
CA VAL A 56 4.62 7.10 7.43
C VAL A 56 4.40 8.24 6.44
N GLY A 57 3.76 7.96 5.30
CA GLY A 57 3.39 8.97 4.32
C GLY A 57 2.50 10.07 4.93
N LEU A 58 1.45 9.66 5.67
CA LEU A 58 0.54 10.58 6.33
C LEU A 58 1.26 11.45 7.37
N TRP A 59 2.17 10.85 8.14
CA TRP A 59 2.96 11.55 9.14
C TRP A 59 3.89 12.60 8.51
N LEU A 60 4.53 12.28 7.38
CA LEU A 60 5.33 13.22 6.61
C LEU A 60 4.50 14.39 6.07
N VAL A 61 3.29 14.13 5.55
CA VAL A 61 2.35 15.18 5.12
C VAL A 61 1.98 16.07 6.31
N TYR A 62 1.62 15.47 7.45
CA TYR A 62 1.23 16.19 8.65
C TYR A 62 2.35 17.13 9.14
N ILE A 63 3.59 16.63 9.22
CA ILE A 63 4.75 17.45 9.61
C ILE A 63 5.00 18.56 8.57
N ALA A 64 4.92 18.26 7.28
CA ALA A 64 5.14 19.24 6.22
C ALA A 64 4.11 20.38 6.26
N ILE A 65 2.84 20.07 6.57
CA ILE A 65 1.78 21.07 6.78
C ILE A 65 2.02 21.84 8.08
N ARG A 66 2.32 21.14 9.18
CA ARG A 66 2.54 21.76 10.50
C ARG A 66 3.74 22.69 10.52
N ARG A 67 4.81 22.40 9.78
CA ARG A 67 5.98 23.29 9.63
C ARG A 67 5.72 24.51 8.75
N ARG A 68 4.64 24.51 7.96
CA ARG A 68 4.24 25.63 7.09
C ARG A 68 3.25 26.59 7.74
N ARG A 69 2.50 26.13 8.76
CA ARG A 69 1.75 27.02 9.66
C ARG A 69 2.68 27.63 10.68
#